data_AF-A0A7W1RZR1-F1
#
_entry.id   AF-A0A7W1RZR1-F1
#
_cell.length_a   1.000
_cell.length_b   1.000
_cell.length_c   1.000
_cell.angle_alpha   90.00
_cell.angle_beta   90.00
_cell.angle_gamma   90.00
#
_symmetry.space_group_name_H-M   'P 1'
#
loop_
_entity.id
_entity.type
_entity.pdbx_description
1 polymer ?
#
loop_
_entity_poly.entity_id
_entity_poly.type
_entity_poly.pdbx_seq_one_letter_code
_entity_poly.pdbx_strand_id
1 'polypeptide(L)'
;MITPHPHFVVDADGRPTAVQVPVDEFRALVLAAFAGGRLGVVEAASFLGVTRPEFYALAAESGISTCTYTPASVEAELANL
;
A
#
# COMPACT_ATOMS: atom_id res chain seq x y z
N MET A 1 7.86 -14.92 11.21
CA MET A 1 8.42 -13.69 11.82
C MET A 1 7.78 -12.54 11.07
N ILE A 2 6.93 -11.73 11.72
CA ILE A 2 6.20 -10.61 11.10
C ILE A 2 6.87 -9.33 11.58
N THR A 3 7.30 -8.46 10.65
CA THR A 3 7.94 -7.17 10.98
C THR A 3 6.90 -6.07 10.89
N PRO A 4 6.39 -5.52 12.00
CA PRO A 4 5.42 -4.42 11.95
C PRO A 4 6.12 -3.13 11.48
N HIS A 5 5.55 -2.46 10.47
CA HIS A 5 5.95 -1.12 10.05
C HIS A 5 5.19 -0.07 10.87
N PRO A 6 5.86 0.78 11.67
CA PRO A 6 5.17 1.78 12.48
C PRO A 6 4.71 2.95 11.60
N HIS A 7 3.40 3.12 11.45
CA HIS A 7 2.76 4.33 10.96
C HIS A 7 2.22 5.09 12.18
N PHE A 8 2.62 6.35 12.37
CA PHE A 8 2.21 7.13 13.54
C PHE A 8 0.91 7.89 13.24
N VAL A 9 -0.16 7.58 13.98
CA VAL A 9 -1.41 8.36 13.99
C VAL A 9 -1.37 9.20 15.26
N VAL A 10 -1.71 10.48 15.16
CA VAL A 10 -1.69 11.40 16.32
C VAL A 10 -3.04 11.34 17.05
N ASP A 11 -3.03 11.12 18.36
CA ASP A 11 -4.25 11.13 19.19
C ASP A 11 -4.79 12.55 19.43
N ALA A 12 -5.92 12.66 20.14
CA ALA A 12 -6.55 13.93 20.49
C ALA A 12 -5.65 14.84 21.38
N ASP A 13 -4.63 14.27 22.00
CA ASP A 13 -3.65 14.95 22.85
C ASP A 13 -2.30 15.20 22.13
N GLY A 14 -2.24 14.93 20.82
CA GLY A 14 -1.06 15.17 19.99
C GLY A 14 0.06 14.13 20.16
N ARG A 15 -0.21 12.95 20.71
CA ARG A 15 0.78 11.88 20.88
C ARG A 15 0.78 10.90 19.73
N PRO A 16 1.95 10.46 19.25
CA PRO A 16 2.06 9.40 18.27
C PRO A 16 1.57 8.07 18.88
N THR A 17 0.45 7.57 18.37
CA THR A 17 -0.18 6.33 18.81
C THR A 17 -0.03 5.27 17.72
N ALA A 18 0.49 4.11 18.11
CA ALA A 18 0.52 2.93 17.27
C ALA A 18 -0.86 2.25 17.36
N VAL A 19 -1.63 2.31 16.27
CA VAL A 19 -2.90 1.59 16.16
C VAL A 19 -2.61 0.20 15.60
N GLN A 20 -2.95 -0.84 16.36
CA GLN A 20 -2.93 -2.20 15.84
C GLN A 20 -4.18 -2.42 15.01
N VAL A 21 -3.99 -2.65 13.72
CA VAL A 21 -5.06 -3.00 12.79
C VAL A 21 -4.99 -4.51 12.54
N PRO A 22 -6.13 -5.22 12.49
CA PRO A 22 -6.16 -6.61 12.02
C PRO A 22 -5.44 -6.74 10.68
N VAL A 23 -4.64 -7.80 10.50
CA VAL A 23 -3.86 -8.04 9.28
C VAL A 23 -4.77 -8.05 8.04
N ASP A 24 -5.98 -8.58 8.18
CA ASP A 24 -6.98 -8.67 7.12
C ASP A 24 -7.53 -7.30 6.68
N GLU A 25 -7.48 -6.29 7.55
CA GLU A 25 -7.97 -4.93 7.28
C GLU A 25 -6.84 -3.98 6.84
N PHE A 26 -5.59 -4.29 7.17
CA PHE A 26 -4.43 -3.45 6.88
C PHE A 26 -4.27 -3.18 5.38
N ARG A 27 -4.52 -4.19 4.54
CA ARG A 27 -4.47 -4.04 3.07
C ARG A 27 -5.44 -2.97 2.57
N ALA A 28 -6.69 -3.00 3.04
CA ALA A 28 -7.72 -2.06 2.61
C ALA A 28 -7.36 -0.61 3.01
N LEU A 29 -6.76 -0.42 4.18
CA LEU A 29 -6.32 0.90 4.65
C LEU A 29 -5.20 1.48 3.78
N VAL A 30 -4.19 0.68 3.44
CA VAL A 30 -3.07 1.13 2.59
C VAL A 30 -3.59 1.51 1.19
N LEU A 31 -4.47 0.70 0.61
CA LEU A 31 -5.09 0.98 -0.68
C LEU A 31 -5.96 2.24 -0.65
N ALA A 32 -6.75 2.45 0.40
CA ALA A 32 -7.55 3.66 0.58
C ALA A 32 -6.67 4.92 0.77
N ALA A 33 -5.56 4.80 1.47
CA ALA A 33 -4.60 5.89 1.65
C ALA A 33 -3.90 6.26 0.32
N PHE A 34 -3.53 5.26 -0.48
CA PHE A 34 -3.00 5.46 -1.84
C PHE A 34 -4.03 6.12 -2.76
N ALA A 35 -5.27 5.61 -2.80
CA ALA A 35 -6.35 6.21 -3.60
C ALA A 35 -6.67 7.66 -3.19
N GLY A 36 -6.54 7.97 -1.89
CA GLY A 36 -6.68 9.31 -1.36
C GLY A 36 -5.46 10.21 -1.53
N GLY A 37 -4.41 9.77 -2.23
CA GLY A 37 -3.18 10.54 -2.48
C GLY A 37 -2.32 10.80 -1.24
N ARG A 38 -2.58 10.08 -0.14
CA ARG A 38 -1.85 10.22 1.14
C ARG A 38 -0.56 9.41 1.16
N LEU A 39 -0.42 8.43 0.26
CA LEU A 39 0.76 7.60 0.11
C LEU A 39 1.22 7.58 -1.34
N GLY A 40 2.53 7.59 -1.54
CA GLY A 40 3.14 7.26 -2.83
C GLY A 40 3.15 5.74 -3.06
N VAL A 41 3.31 5.32 -4.32
CA VAL A 41 3.31 3.89 -4.69
C VAL A 41 4.41 3.08 -3.98
N VAL A 42 5.60 3.67 -3.84
CA VAL A 42 6.77 3.01 -3.22
C VAL A 42 6.51 2.77 -1.73
N GLU A 43 5.90 3.75 -1.08
CA GLU A 43 5.58 3.72 0.34
C GLU A 43 4.47 2.70 0.62
N ALA A 44 3.41 2.70 -0.21
CA ALA A 44 2.31 1.76 -0.11
C ALA A 44 2.75 0.30 -0.37
N ALA A 45 3.61 0.07 -1.37
CA ALA A 45 4.18 -1.25 -1.65
C ALA A 45 5.06 -1.74 -0.47
N SER A 46 5.88 -0.85 0.09
CA SER A 46 6.72 -1.14 1.26
C SER A 46 5.87 -1.54 2.49
N PHE A 47 4.79 -0.81 2.77
CA PHE A 47 3.90 -1.15 3.88
C PHE A 47 3.28 -2.55 3.74
N LEU A 48 2.92 -2.96 2.53
CA LEU A 48 2.36 -4.28 2.26
C LEU A 48 3.43 -5.38 2.11
N GLY A 49 4.71 -5.02 2.12
CA GLY A 49 5.81 -5.97 1.90
C GLY A 49 5.83 -6.59 0.51
N VAL A 50 5.32 -5.86 -0.50
CA VAL A 50 5.24 -6.30 -1.89
C VAL A 50 6.10 -5.43 -2.80
N THR A 51 6.39 -5.92 -3.99
CA THR A 51 7.04 -5.13 -5.05
C THR A 51 6.08 -4.10 -5.64
N ARG A 52 6.62 -3.10 -6.35
CA ARG A 52 5.80 -2.08 -7.03
C ARG A 52 4.84 -2.68 -8.07
N PRO A 53 5.26 -3.64 -8.94
CA PRO A 53 4.34 -4.27 -9.90
C PRO A 53 3.19 -5.02 -9.21
N GLU A 54 3.49 -5.78 -8.16
CA GLU A 54 2.47 -6.49 -7.36
C GLU A 54 1.49 -5.51 -6.71
N PHE A 55 1.98 -4.37 -6.21
CA PHE A 55 1.11 -3.33 -5.68
C PHE A 55 0.15 -2.77 -6.75
N TYR A 56 0.62 -2.54 -7.98
CA TYR A 56 -0.23 -2.07 -9.07
C TYR A 56 -1.33 -3.08 -9.42
N ALA A 57 -1.01 -4.38 -9.41
CA ALA A 57 -2.01 -5.43 -9.60
C ALA A 57 -3.08 -5.39 -8.50
N LEU A 58 -2.68 -5.29 -7.23
CA LEU A 58 -3.60 -5.19 -6.08
C LEU A 58 -4.49 -3.92 -6.14
N ALA A 59 -3.92 -2.79 -6.55
CA ALA A 59 -4.66 -1.54 -6.72
C ALA A 59 -5.69 -1.66 -7.85
N ALA A 60 -5.32 -2.28 -8.97
CA ALA A 60 -6.22 -2.51 -10.10
C ALA A 60 -7.37 -3.47 -9.75
N GLU A 61 -7.10 -4.57 -9.06
CA GLU A 61 -8.12 -5.50 -8.53
C GLU A 61 -9.11 -4.79 -7.59
N SER A 62 -8.64 -3.76 -6.89
CA SER A 62 -9.45 -2.95 -5.97
C SER A 62 -10.13 -1.76 -6.67
N GLY A 63 -10.05 -1.66 -7.99
CA GLY A 63 -10.69 -0.60 -8.79
C GLY A 63 -10.02 0.77 -8.67
N ILE A 64 -8.79 0.85 -8.16
CA ILE A 64 -8.07 2.12 -7.98
C ILE A 64 -7.31 2.44 -9.26
N SER A 65 -7.64 3.58 -9.87
CA SER A 65 -6.98 4.06 -11.08
C SER A 65 -5.54 4.49 -10.81
N THR A 66 -4.58 3.70 -11.25
CA THR A 66 -3.15 4.01 -11.21
C THR A 66 -2.76 4.71 -12.51
N CYS A 67 -2.91 6.03 -12.57
CA CYS A 67 -2.81 6.86 -13.79
C CYS A 67 -1.46 6.81 -14.55
N THR A 68 -0.54 5.91 -14.22
CA THR A 68 0.83 5.89 -14.76
C THR A 68 1.35 4.48 -15.10
N TYR A 69 0.61 3.42 -14.80
CA TYR A 69 1.10 2.03 -14.94
C TYR A 69 0.04 1.17 -15.62
N THR A 70 0.35 0.64 -16.80
CA THR A 70 -0.59 -0.18 -17.58
C THR A 70 -0.41 -1.67 -17.26
N PRO A 71 -1.42 -2.52 -17.49
CA PRO A 71 -1.30 -3.97 -17.31
C PRO A 71 -0.09 -4.58 -18.06
N ALA A 72 0.20 -4.09 -19.26
CA ALA A 72 1.37 -4.52 -20.04
C ALA A 72 2.71 -4.15 -19.37
N SER A 73 2.75 -3.02 -18.65
CA SER A 73 3.91 -2.61 -17.86
C SER A 73 4.13 -3.52 -16.64
N VAL A 74 3.03 -4.02 -16.05
CA VAL A 74 3.08 -4.97 -14.93
C VAL A 74 3.60 -6.33 -15.41
N GLU A 75 3.04 -6.88 -16.49
CA GLU A 75 3.47 -8.17 -17.05
C GLU A 75 4.95 -8.15 -17.48
N ALA A 76 5.41 -7.06 -18.09
CA ALA A 76 6.79 -6.93 -18.54
C ALA A 76 7.80 -6.90 -17.37
N GLU A 77 7.46 -6.27 -16.25
CA GLU A 77 8.34 -6.23 -15.06
C GLU A 77 8.32 -7.55 -14.29
N LEU A 78 7.16 -8.20 -14.17
CA LEU A 78 7.04 -9.51 -13.51
C LEU A 78 7.74 -10.64 -14.30
N ALA A 79 7.76 -10.57 -15.63
CA ALA A 79 8.45 -11.56 -16.46
C ALA A 79 9.99 -11.43 -16.45
N ASN A 80 10.51 -10.34 -15.88
CA ASN A 80 11.93 -10.00 -15.88
C ASN A 80 12.58 -10.09 -14.47
N LEU A 81 11.83 -10.63 -13.50
CA LEU A 81 12.25 -10.99 -12.15
C LEU A 81 12.60 -12.48 -12.06
#